data_AF-A0A6U3DMJ8-F1
#
_entry.id   AF-A0A6U3DMJ8-F1
#
_cell.length_a   1.000
_cell.length_b   1.000
_cell.length_c   1.000
_cell.angle_alpha   90.00
_cell.angle_beta   90.00
_cell.angle_gamma   90.00
#
_symmetry.space_group_name_H-M   'P 1'
#
loop_
_entity.id
_entity.type
_entity.pdbx_description
1 polymer ?
#
loop_
_entity_poly.entity_id
_entity_poly.type
_entity_poly.pdbx_seq_one_letter_code
_entity_poly.pdbx_strand_id
1 'polypeptide(L)'
;MASSSHTFGEVPKVRILVLGDSGAGKTSLVHQICNGAILKDPRWTVGCQTEVKLQTHPAMNKRFFLEFWDVGGSRKYQQTRQIFYSQINGIMLVFDLNNKKSYLNLRKWIKEIVHVHKTKGIEEKYVYHDAHGTSTTSSYDNHVSSSLGSLPVIVVGNKKDLQDKKNPRTYNTVKDLGFNCVYVSALEKFTTEEMHSLNEYFKRVIERRFYRAHTDKHSSKVLRRGAPASSDGIGDYL
;
A
#
# COMPACT_ATOMS: atom_id res chain seq x y z
N MET A 1 -6.58 43.98 22.93
CA MET A 1 -6.20 42.57 23.20
C MET A 1 -7.10 41.68 22.37
N ALA A 2 -6.63 41.19 21.23
CA ALA A 2 -7.40 40.26 20.41
C ALA A 2 -7.21 38.85 20.96
N SER A 3 -8.30 38.22 21.38
CA SER A 3 -8.32 36.81 21.78
C SER A 3 -7.99 35.95 20.57
N SER A 4 -6.82 35.34 20.58
CA SER A 4 -6.44 34.31 19.61
C SER A 4 -7.24 33.06 19.91
N SER A 5 -8.40 32.91 19.26
CA SER A 5 -9.11 31.65 19.18
C SER A 5 -8.22 30.64 18.44
N HIS A 6 -7.51 29.80 19.17
CA HIS A 6 -6.87 28.62 18.62
C HIS A 6 -7.97 27.71 18.06
N THR A 7 -8.22 27.79 16.77
CA THR A 7 -8.93 26.75 16.04
C THR A 7 -8.11 25.47 16.21
N PHE A 8 -8.62 24.51 16.98
CA PHE A 8 -8.08 23.15 17.00
C PHE A 8 -8.13 22.63 15.57
N GLY A 9 -6.99 22.65 14.87
CA GLY A 9 -6.90 22.17 13.50
C GLY A 9 -7.35 20.72 13.45
N GLU A 10 -8.29 20.41 12.56
CA GLU A 10 -8.80 19.05 12.34
C GLU A 10 -7.62 18.10 12.08
N VAL A 11 -7.56 16.99 12.82
CA VAL A 11 -6.49 16.00 12.65
C VAL A 11 -6.70 15.31 11.29
N PRO A 12 -5.76 15.42 10.34
CA PRO A 12 -5.93 14.92 8.99
C PRO A 12 -6.06 13.38 8.95
N LYS A 13 -6.88 12.89 8.02
CA LYS A 13 -7.21 11.48 7.85
C LYS A 13 -6.49 10.85 6.66
N VAL A 14 -6.14 9.58 6.80
CA VAL A 14 -5.53 8.74 5.77
C VAL A 14 -6.27 7.42 5.72
N ARG A 15 -6.73 7.02 4.54
CA ARG A 15 -7.49 5.79 4.34
C ARG A 15 -6.60 4.66 3.85
N ILE A 16 -6.57 3.55 4.58
CA ILE A 16 -5.87 2.32 4.23
C ILE A 16 -6.93 1.24 3.95
N LEU A 17 -6.96 0.75 2.71
CA LEU A 17 -7.85 -0.34 2.31
C LEU A 17 -7.23 -1.68 2.69
N VAL A 18 -7.95 -2.51 3.44
CA VAL A 18 -7.47 -3.83 3.90
C VAL A 18 -8.24 -4.92 3.17
N LEU A 19 -7.52 -5.72 2.37
CA LEU A 19 -8.10 -6.76 1.51
C LEU A 19 -7.41 -8.10 1.68
N GLY A 20 -8.13 -9.17 1.35
CA GLY A 20 -7.67 -10.53 1.53
C GLY A 20 -8.84 -11.49 1.72
N ASP A 21 -8.57 -12.78 1.54
CA ASP A 21 -9.60 -13.81 1.63
C ASP A 21 -10.31 -13.82 3.01
N SER A 22 -11.54 -14.31 3.03
CA SER A 22 -12.24 -14.60 4.29
C SER A 22 -11.41 -15.56 5.14
N GLY A 23 -11.31 -15.30 6.45
CA GLY A 23 -10.52 -16.12 7.37
C GLY A 23 -9.00 -15.86 7.35
N ALA A 24 -8.49 -14.95 6.51
CA ALA A 24 -7.07 -14.54 6.55
C ALA A 24 -6.68 -13.76 7.83
N GLY A 25 -7.67 -13.32 8.61
CA GLY A 25 -7.48 -12.62 9.89
C GLY A 25 -7.31 -11.10 9.77
N LYS A 26 -7.90 -10.48 8.74
CA LYS A 26 -7.89 -9.02 8.52
C LYS A 26 -8.41 -8.23 9.73
N THR A 27 -9.60 -8.60 10.23
CA THR A 27 -10.25 -7.92 11.35
C THR A 27 -9.40 -8.00 12.62
N SER A 28 -8.88 -9.19 12.96
CA SER A 28 -7.98 -9.37 14.10
C SER A 28 -6.69 -8.56 13.95
N LEU A 29 -6.11 -8.55 12.74
CA LEU A 29 -4.91 -7.78 12.44
C LEU A 29 -5.13 -6.27 12.62
N VAL A 30 -6.20 -5.74 12.03
CA VAL A 30 -6.57 -4.32 12.13
C VAL A 30 -6.83 -3.93 13.58
N HIS A 31 -7.55 -4.76 14.32
CA HIS A 31 -7.82 -4.56 15.74
C HIS A 31 -6.53 -4.48 16.55
N GLN A 32 -5.59 -5.40 16.33
CA GLN A 32 -4.31 -5.40 17.03
C GLN A 32 -3.45 -4.18 16.65
N ILE A 33 -3.47 -3.75 15.39
CA ILE A 33 -2.76 -2.54 14.96
C ILE A 33 -3.31 -1.28 15.65
N CYS A 34 -4.64 -1.17 15.76
CA CYS A 34 -5.30 0.01 16.32
C CYS A 34 -5.22 0.03 17.85
N ASN A 35 -5.51 -1.09 18.49
CA ASN A 35 -5.74 -1.17 19.94
C ASN A 35 -4.58 -1.82 20.71
N GLY A 36 -3.60 -2.41 20.02
CA GLY A 36 -2.49 -3.13 20.66
C GLY A 36 -2.92 -4.38 21.42
N ALA A 37 -4.13 -4.89 21.16
CA ALA A 37 -4.75 -6.00 21.87
C ALA A 37 -5.26 -7.06 20.90
N ILE A 38 -5.38 -8.29 21.40
CA ILE A 38 -5.89 -9.43 20.64
C ILE A 38 -7.43 -9.36 20.61
N LEU A 39 -8.01 -9.47 19.42
CA LEU A 39 -9.47 -9.53 19.26
C LEU A 39 -9.99 -10.91 19.66
N LYS A 40 -10.81 -10.98 20.71
CA LYS A 40 -11.51 -12.20 21.12
C LYS A 40 -12.73 -12.45 20.22
N ASP A 41 -12.97 -13.70 19.86
CA ASP A 41 -14.14 -14.18 19.10
C ASP A 41 -14.46 -13.37 17.82
N PRO A 42 -13.51 -13.27 16.87
CA PRO A 42 -13.72 -12.51 15.64
C PRO A 42 -14.91 -13.06 14.85
N ARG A 43 -15.86 -12.17 14.54
CA ARG A 43 -17.02 -12.49 13.68
C ARG A 43 -16.67 -12.28 12.21
N TRP A 44 -17.51 -12.82 11.33
CA TRP A 44 -17.41 -12.60 9.90
C TRP A 44 -17.75 -11.13 9.58
N THR A 45 -16.93 -10.47 8.78
CA THR A 45 -17.16 -9.08 8.36
C THR A 45 -18.20 -9.02 7.24
N VAL A 46 -19.25 -8.23 7.46
CA VAL A 46 -20.27 -7.89 6.45
C VAL A 46 -19.97 -6.51 5.89
N GLY A 47 -19.84 -6.40 4.57
CA GLY A 47 -19.54 -5.12 3.94
C GLY A 47 -18.13 -4.63 4.30
N CYS A 48 -18.04 -3.55 5.07
CA CYS A 48 -16.79 -2.92 5.50
C CYS A 48 -16.90 -2.48 6.96
N GLN A 49 -15.87 -2.77 7.76
CA GLN A 49 -15.69 -2.25 9.11
C GLN A 49 -14.50 -1.28 9.12
N THR A 50 -14.59 -0.21 9.90
CA THR A 50 -13.52 0.77 10.02
C THR A 50 -13.02 0.86 11.45
N GLU A 51 -11.71 0.76 11.64
CA GLU A 51 -11.03 1.12 12.89
C GLU A 51 -10.01 2.23 12.64
N VAL A 52 -9.74 3.04 13.65
CA VAL A 52 -8.89 4.23 13.54
C VAL A 52 -7.72 4.15 14.51
N LYS A 53 -6.51 4.39 14.01
CA LYS A 53 -5.30 4.56 14.81
C LYS A 53 -4.82 6.01 14.74
N LEU A 54 -4.53 6.63 15.88
CA LEU A 54 -3.81 7.90 15.93
C LEU A 54 -2.31 7.65 15.74
N GLN A 55 -1.74 8.15 14.64
CA GLN A 55 -0.32 7.99 14.30
C GLN A 55 0.39 9.34 14.37
N THR A 56 1.49 9.40 15.11
CA THR A 56 2.40 10.56 15.09
C THR A 56 3.47 10.34 14.03
N HIS A 57 3.67 11.32 13.16
CA HIS A 57 4.78 11.34 12.20
C HIS A 57 6.07 11.78 12.91
N PRO A 58 7.12 10.95 12.98
CA PRO A 58 8.27 11.17 13.86
C PRO A 58 9.03 12.46 13.52
N ALA A 59 9.26 12.74 12.23
CA ALA A 59 10.04 13.93 11.83
C ALA A 59 9.29 15.27 11.98
N MET A 60 7.96 15.25 12.09
CA MET A 60 7.14 16.47 12.04
C MET A 60 6.34 16.72 13.32
N ASN A 61 6.33 15.76 14.24
CA ASN A 61 5.50 15.77 15.44
C ASN A 61 4.01 16.10 15.15
N LYS A 62 3.53 15.69 13.97
CA LYS A 62 2.14 15.87 13.52
C LYS A 62 1.37 14.57 13.67
N ARG A 63 0.12 14.66 14.11
CA ARG A 63 -0.78 13.51 14.29
C ARG A 63 -1.68 13.35 13.08
N PHE A 64 -1.97 12.10 12.74
CA PHE A 64 -2.83 11.68 11.65
C PHE A 64 -3.77 10.57 12.12
N PHE A 65 -5.01 10.57 11.64
CA PHE A 65 -5.90 9.42 11.80
C PHE A 65 -5.68 8.45 10.64
N LEU A 66 -5.20 7.25 10.94
CA LEU A 66 -5.16 6.14 10.00
C LEU A 66 -6.47 5.38 10.11
N GLU A 67 -7.30 5.48 9.07
CA GLU A 67 -8.56 4.74 8.95
C GLU A 67 -8.31 3.44 8.19
N PHE A 68 -8.44 2.31 8.87
CA PHE A 68 -8.33 0.98 8.27
C PHE A 68 -9.72 0.52 7.83
N TRP A 69 -9.91 0.39 6.53
CA TRP A 69 -11.16 -0.08 5.93
C TRP A 69 -11.05 -1.58 5.67
N ASP A 70 -11.47 -2.39 6.65
CA ASP A 70 -11.54 -3.85 6.60
C ASP A 70 -12.75 -4.31 5.81
N VAL A 71 -12.52 -4.75 4.58
CA VAL A 71 -13.59 -5.20 3.68
C VAL A 71 -13.78 -6.71 3.76
N GLY A 72 -15.03 -7.16 3.81
CA GLY A 72 -15.40 -8.57 3.84
C GLY A 72 -14.77 -9.36 2.68
N GLY A 73 -14.09 -10.46 3.03
CA GLY A 73 -13.29 -11.27 2.08
C GLY A 73 -14.08 -12.34 1.31
N SER A 74 -15.40 -12.41 1.48
CA SER A 74 -16.23 -13.44 0.84
C SER A 74 -16.47 -13.14 -0.63
N ARG A 75 -16.18 -14.10 -1.52
CA ARG A 75 -16.43 -13.94 -2.96
C ARG A 75 -17.89 -13.67 -3.32
N LYS A 76 -18.84 -14.10 -2.46
CA LYS A 76 -20.28 -13.82 -2.63
C LYS A 76 -20.59 -12.32 -2.77
N TYR A 77 -19.78 -11.45 -2.16
CA TYR A 77 -19.99 -10.00 -2.13
C TYR A 77 -19.05 -9.24 -3.09
N GLN A 78 -18.51 -9.90 -4.12
CA GLN A 78 -17.50 -9.31 -5.01
C GLN A 78 -17.96 -8.07 -5.76
N GLN A 79 -19.19 -8.10 -6.28
CA GLN A 79 -19.72 -6.98 -7.05
C GLN A 79 -19.99 -5.76 -6.15
N THR A 80 -20.48 -5.98 -4.93
CA THR A 80 -20.90 -4.89 -4.04
C THR A 80 -19.75 -4.27 -3.26
N ARG A 81 -18.70 -5.02 -2.92
CA ARG A 81 -17.61 -4.48 -2.09
C ARG A 81 -16.76 -3.39 -2.74
N GLN A 82 -16.80 -3.26 -4.07
CA GLN A 82 -16.02 -2.25 -4.80
C GLN A 82 -16.39 -0.81 -4.41
N ILE A 83 -17.57 -0.58 -3.85
CA ILE A 83 -18.01 0.73 -3.34
C ILE A 83 -17.05 1.28 -2.26
N PHE A 84 -16.36 0.40 -1.53
CA PHE A 84 -15.43 0.76 -0.47
C PHE A 84 -14.03 1.16 -0.98
N TYR A 85 -13.74 0.98 -2.27
CA TYR A 85 -12.38 1.14 -2.81
C TYR A 85 -12.06 2.59 -3.20
N SER A 86 -12.88 3.55 -2.77
CA SER A 86 -12.73 4.96 -3.14
C SER A 86 -11.92 5.75 -2.10
N GLN A 87 -11.22 6.78 -2.58
CA GLN A 87 -10.45 7.73 -1.76
C GLN A 87 -9.36 7.06 -0.90
N ILE A 88 -8.83 5.93 -1.36
CA ILE A 88 -7.79 5.19 -0.66
C ILE A 88 -6.44 5.88 -0.82
N ASN A 89 -5.60 5.79 0.20
CA ASN A 89 -4.26 6.38 0.21
C ASN A 89 -3.17 5.32 0.28
N GLY A 90 -3.49 4.14 0.84
CA GLY A 90 -2.64 2.97 0.88
C GLY A 90 -3.46 1.68 0.85
N ILE A 91 -2.79 0.57 0.52
CA ILE A 91 -3.39 -0.77 0.46
C ILE A 91 -2.62 -1.72 1.36
N MET A 92 -3.34 -2.53 2.14
CA MET A 92 -2.80 -3.64 2.92
C MET A 92 -3.41 -4.95 2.41
N LEU A 93 -2.58 -5.82 1.88
CA LEU A 93 -2.97 -7.12 1.34
C LEU A 93 -2.65 -8.22 2.34
N VAL A 94 -3.67 -8.87 2.90
CA VAL A 94 -3.53 -9.86 3.96
C VAL A 94 -3.80 -11.25 3.43
N PHE A 95 -2.91 -12.19 3.75
CA PHE A 95 -3.10 -13.60 3.47
C PHE A 95 -2.74 -14.43 4.71
N ASP A 96 -3.22 -15.67 4.75
CA ASP A 96 -2.87 -16.63 5.81
C ASP A 96 -1.64 -17.43 5.35
N LEU A 97 -0.56 -17.37 6.12
CA LEU A 97 0.72 -18.06 5.85
C LEU A 97 0.56 -19.57 5.67
N ASN A 98 -0.48 -20.14 6.28
CA ASN A 98 -0.76 -21.57 6.27
C ASN A 98 -1.74 -21.95 5.14
N ASN A 99 -2.26 -20.97 4.39
CA ASN A 99 -3.17 -21.17 3.28
C ASN A 99 -2.61 -20.57 1.99
N LYS A 100 -1.91 -21.40 1.20
CA LYS A 100 -1.35 -21.01 -0.11
C LYS A 100 -2.39 -20.42 -1.07
N LYS A 101 -3.64 -20.87 -1.03
CA LYS A 101 -4.71 -20.33 -1.88
C LYS A 101 -5.01 -18.86 -1.57
N SER A 102 -4.93 -18.46 -0.30
CA SER A 102 -5.12 -17.08 0.12
C SER A 102 -4.01 -16.16 -0.43
N TYR A 103 -2.77 -16.64 -0.44
CA TYR A 103 -1.65 -15.94 -1.07
C TYR A 103 -1.85 -15.78 -2.59
N LEU A 104 -2.18 -16.86 -3.29
CA LEU A 104 -2.41 -16.81 -4.74
C LEU A 104 -3.56 -15.88 -5.12
N ASN A 105 -4.57 -15.75 -4.25
CA ASN A 105 -5.71 -14.86 -4.48
C ASN A 105 -5.36 -13.38 -4.30
N LEU A 106 -4.20 -13.00 -3.73
CA LEU A 106 -3.77 -11.60 -3.65
C LEU A 106 -3.73 -10.91 -5.02
N ARG A 107 -3.34 -11.63 -6.08
CA ARG A 107 -3.39 -11.11 -7.46
C ARG A 107 -4.81 -10.75 -7.91
N LYS A 108 -5.83 -11.48 -7.45
CA LYS A 108 -7.23 -11.18 -7.76
C LYS A 108 -7.70 -9.94 -7.02
N TRP A 109 -7.33 -9.80 -5.74
CA TRP A 109 -7.58 -8.60 -4.96
C TRP A 109 -6.97 -7.36 -5.60
N ILE A 110 -5.71 -7.45 -6.08
CA ILE A 110 -5.06 -6.36 -6.82
C ILE A 110 -5.83 -6.02 -8.11
N LYS A 111 -6.23 -7.03 -8.90
CA LYS A 111 -7.03 -6.81 -10.10
C LYS A 111 -8.36 -6.10 -9.81
N GLU A 112 -9.05 -6.45 -8.72
CA GLU A 112 -10.27 -5.74 -8.31
C GLU A 112 -10.00 -4.25 -8.04
N ILE A 113 -8.91 -3.92 -7.33
CA ILE A 113 -8.53 -2.52 -7.04
C ILE A 113 -8.22 -1.76 -8.32
N VAL A 114 -7.38 -2.35 -9.18
CA VAL A 114 -6.96 -1.75 -10.46
C VAL A 114 -8.17 -1.48 -11.33
N HIS A 115 -9.12 -2.42 -11.42
CA HIS A 115 -10.34 -2.24 -12.19
C HIS A 115 -11.14 -1.00 -11.73
N VAL A 116 -11.37 -0.85 -10.43
CA VAL A 116 -12.06 0.33 -9.88
C VAL A 116 -11.30 1.63 -10.17
N HIS A 117 -9.97 1.63 -10.10
CA HIS A 117 -9.17 2.84 -10.34
C HIS A 117 -8.99 3.16 -11.83
N LYS A 118 -9.04 2.17 -12.74
CA LYS A 118 -9.07 2.37 -14.20
C LYS A 118 -10.34 3.08 -14.66
N THR A 119 -11.50 2.72 -14.10
CA THR A 119 -12.78 3.37 -14.45
C THR A 119 -12.87 4.85 -14.06
N LYS A 120 -11.88 5.40 -13.34
CA LYS A 120 -11.84 6.80 -12.87
C LYS A 120 -10.75 7.65 -13.56
N GLY A 121 -10.28 7.28 -14.75
CA GLY A 121 -9.38 8.11 -15.56
C GLY A 121 -7.90 7.76 -15.48
N ILE A 122 -7.56 6.47 -15.36
CA ILE A 122 -6.21 5.97 -15.68
C ILE A 122 -6.31 5.38 -17.09
N GLU A 123 -5.98 6.18 -18.11
CA GLU A 123 -5.88 5.71 -19.50
C GLU A 123 -4.82 4.60 -19.61
N GLU A 124 -5.19 3.49 -20.22
CA GLU A 124 -4.24 2.51 -20.72
C GLU A 124 -3.56 3.09 -21.97
N LYS A 125 -2.25 3.35 -21.90
CA LYS A 125 -1.41 3.06 -23.07
C LYS A 125 -0.99 1.60 -22.94
N TYR A 126 -1.54 0.75 -23.83
CA TYR A 126 -0.81 -0.09 -24.79
C TYR A 126 -1.64 -1.32 -25.20
N VAL A 127 -1.99 -1.37 -26.48
CA VAL A 127 -2.25 -2.60 -27.24
C VAL A 127 -0.93 -2.96 -27.92
N TYR A 128 -0.45 -4.20 -27.80
CA TYR A 128 0.68 -4.70 -28.59
C TYR A 128 0.17 -5.72 -29.61
N HIS A 129 0.54 -5.52 -30.86
CA HIS A 129 0.57 -6.54 -31.90
C HIS A 129 2.00 -7.06 -32.01
N ASP A 130 2.17 -8.37 -32.07
CA ASP A 130 3.41 -9.02 -32.45
C ASP A 130 3.62 -8.95 -33.97
N ALA A 131 4.86 -9.09 -34.44
CA ALA A 131 5.23 -8.96 -35.86
C ALA A 131 4.58 -9.99 -36.80
N HIS A 132 3.78 -10.91 -36.25
CA HIS A 132 3.11 -12.00 -36.96
C HIS A 132 1.59 -12.09 -36.65
N GLY A 133 1.02 -11.07 -35.98
CA GLY A 133 -0.43 -10.89 -35.84
C GLY A 133 -1.19 -12.01 -35.10
N THR A 134 -0.56 -12.77 -34.20
CA THR A 134 -1.21 -13.89 -33.52
C THR A 134 -1.32 -13.65 -32.01
N SER A 135 -2.55 -13.56 -31.49
CA SER A 135 -2.80 -13.33 -30.07
C SER A 135 -2.31 -14.51 -29.21
N THR A 136 -1.20 -14.31 -28.48
CA THR A 136 -0.68 -15.29 -27.52
C THR A 136 -0.54 -14.67 -26.12
N THR A 137 -1.19 -15.28 -25.12
CA THR A 137 -1.10 -14.88 -23.72
C THR A 137 0.08 -15.56 -23.03
N SER A 138 1.23 -14.91 -22.96
CA SER A 138 2.31 -15.30 -22.05
C SER A 138 3.27 -14.14 -21.73
N SER A 139 3.13 -13.57 -20.52
CA SER A 139 4.19 -12.95 -19.70
C SER A 139 3.51 -12.33 -18.46
N TYR A 140 3.43 -13.10 -17.37
CA TYR A 140 2.58 -12.79 -16.21
C TYR A 140 3.21 -11.88 -15.15
N ASP A 141 4.48 -11.46 -15.30
CA ASP A 141 5.29 -11.14 -14.11
C ASP A 141 5.75 -9.69 -13.90
N ASN A 142 5.56 -8.72 -14.82
CA ASN A 142 6.21 -7.40 -14.66
C ASN A 142 5.31 -6.16 -14.48
N HIS A 143 3.99 -6.26 -14.35
CA HIS A 143 3.11 -5.08 -14.38
C HIS A 143 2.16 -4.86 -13.18
N VAL A 144 2.23 -5.68 -12.13
CA VAL A 144 1.29 -5.59 -11.01
C VAL A 144 1.52 -4.32 -10.17
N SER A 145 2.78 -3.98 -9.88
CA SER A 145 3.14 -2.76 -9.14
C SER A 145 2.86 -1.48 -9.91
N SER A 146 3.09 -1.47 -11.23
CA SER A 146 2.82 -0.31 -12.09
C SER A 146 1.32 -0.01 -12.25
N SER A 147 0.48 -1.05 -12.18
CA SER A 147 -0.98 -0.93 -12.36
C SER A 147 -1.71 -0.26 -11.19
N LEU A 148 -1.14 -0.27 -9.97
CA LEU A 148 -1.70 0.44 -8.81
C LEU A 148 -1.23 1.91 -8.74
N GLY A 149 -0.47 2.35 -9.75
CA GLY A 149 0.26 3.61 -9.71
C GLY A 149 1.22 3.63 -8.53
N SER A 150 1.39 4.80 -7.94
CA SER A 150 2.33 5.01 -6.83
C SER A 150 1.70 4.80 -5.43
N LEU A 151 0.52 4.16 -5.35
CA LEU A 151 -0.12 3.84 -4.07
C LEU A 151 0.77 2.89 -3.24
N PRO A 152 1.11 3.20 -1.98
CA PRO A 152 1.90 2.35 -1.13
C PRO A 152 1.09 1.10 -0.82
N VAL A 153 1.73 -0.04 -1.01
CA VAL A 153 1.19 -1.35 -0.73
C VAL A 153 2.11 -2.06 0.25
N ILE A 154 1.52 -2.75 1.21
CA ILE A 154 2.20 -3.75 2.03
C ILE A 154 1.45 -5.06 1.95
N VAL A 155 2.19 -6.16 1.85
CA VAL A 155 1.65 -7.50 2.01
C VAL A 155 1.87 -7.96 3.45
N VAL A 156 0.86 -8.58 4.06
CA VAL A 156 0.92 -9.11 5.42
C VAL A 156 0.58 -10.60 5.37
N GLY A 157 1.57 -11.44 5.66
CA GLY A 157 1.35 -12.84 5.93
C GLY A 157 0.98 -13.02 7.40
N ASN A 158 -0.28 -13.31 7.68
CA ASN A 158 -0.79 -13.46 9.03
C ASN A 158 -0.74 -14.92 9.50
N LYS A 159 -0.98 -15.15 10.79
CA LYS A 159 -0.96 -16.46 11.47
C LYS A 159 0.42 -17.11 11.49
N LYS A 160 1.46 -16.29 11.67
CA LYS A 160 2.85 -16.74 11.84
C LYS A 160 3.02 -17.70 13.02
N ASP A 161 2.22 -17.55 14.06
CA ASP A 161 2.18 -18.44 15.24
C ASP A 161 1.87 -19.90 14.89
N LEU A 162 1.09 -20.13 13.83
CA LEU A 162 0.74 -21.48 13.36
C LEU A 162 1.76 -22.08 12.38
N GLN A 163 2.80 -21.34 12.02
CA GLN A 163 3.79 -21.79 11.05
C GLN A 163 4.63 -22.93 11.61
N ASP A 164 4.90 -23.94 10.78
CA ASP A 164 5.84 -25.00 11.13
C ASP A 164 7.25 -24.42 11.32
N LYS A 165 7.78 -24.53 12.54
CA LYS A 165 9.10 -24.03 12.92
C LYS A 165 10.24 -24.79 12.23
N LYS A 166 10.02 -26.05 11.84
CA LYS A 166 11.04 -26.87 11.16
C LYS A 166 11.13 -26.58 9.67
N ASN A 167 9.98 -26.28 9.05
CA ASN A 167 9.91 -25.97 7.62
C ASN A 167 9.02 -24.76 7.36
N PRO A 168 9.51 -23.54 7.65
CA PRO A 168 8.72 -22.34 7.52
C PRO A 168 8.42 -22.06 6.04
N ARG A 169 7.13 -21.96 5.71
CA ARG A 169 6.71 -21.52 4.37
C ARG A 169 7.16 -20.09 4.11
N THR A 170 7.92 -19.88 3.04
CA THR A 170 8.33 -18.56 2.58
C THR A 170 7.63 -18.20 1.27
N TYR A 171 7.31 -16.92 1.12
CA TYR A 171 6.72 -16.35 -0.08
C TYR A 171 7.61 -15.20 -0.56
N ASN A 172 8.07 -15.27 -1.82
CA ASN A 172 8.86 -14.19 -2.40
C ASN A 172 7.92 -13.11 -2.98
N THR A 173 7.27 -12.39 -2.08
CA THR A 173 6.26 -11.37 -2.40
C THR A 173 6.80 -10.23 -3.25
N VAL A 174 8.08 -9.87 -3.08
CA VAL A 174 8.74 -8.85 -3.92
C VAL A 174 8.86 -9.36 -5.34
N LYS A 175 9.33 -10.60 -5.55
CA LYS A 175 9.40 -11.19 -6.89
C LYS A 175 8.01 -11.42 -7.50
N ASP A 176 7.08 -11.92 -6.70
CA ASP A 176 5.79 -12.38 -7.20
C ASP A 176 4.79 -11.24 -7.44
N LEU A 177 4.84 -10.19 -6.62
CA LEU A 177 3.85 -9.11 -6.57
C LEU A 177 4.48 -7.71 -6.68
N GLY A 178 5.79 -7.57 -6.49
CA GLY A 178 6.48 -6.27 -6.49
C GLY A 178 6.33 -5.50 -5.18
N PHE A 179 5.91 -6.14 -4.08
CA PHE A 179 5.63 -5.47 -2.81
C PHE A 179 6.36 -6.11 -1.64
N ASN A 180 6.81 -5.27 -0.70
CA ASN A 180 7.37 -5.73 0.56
C ASN A 180 6.31 -6.47 1.38
N CYS A 181 6.77 -7.46 2.14
CA CYS A 181 5.92 -8.24 3.03
C CYS A 181 6.44 -8.24 4.46
N VAL A 182 5.51 -8.28 5.40
CA VAL A 182 5.77 -8.54 6.82
C VAL A 182 4.97 -9.79 7.24
N TYR A 183 5.58 -10.66 8.03
CA TYR A 183 4.92 -11.84 8.59
C TYR A 183 4.65 -11.61 10.07
N VAL A 184 3.40 -11.77 10.48
CA VAL A 184 2.93 -11.43 11.83
C VAL A 184 1.95 -12.47 12.36
N SER A 185 1.71 -12.43 13.66
CA SER A 185 0.53 -13.03 14.27
C SER A 185 -0.36 -11.94 14.86
N ALA A 186 -1.64 -11.93 14.49
CA ALA A 186 -2.66 -11.10 15.14
C ALA A 186 -3.15 -11.66 16.49
N LEU A 187 -2.54 -12.76 16.97
CA LEU A 187 -2.80 -13.39 18.27
C LEU A 187 -1.60 -13.26 19.22
N GLU A 188 -0.51 -12.63 18.79
CA GLU A 188 0.68 -12.38 19.58
C GLU A 188 1.07 -10.91 19.47
N LYS A 189 1.72 -10.37 20.50
CA LYS A 189 2.24 -9.00 20.42
C LYS A 189 3.28 -8.92 19.30
N PHE A 190 3.10 -7.97 18.38
CA PHE A 190 4.04 -7.75 17.30
C PHE A 190 5.45 -7.49 17.83
N THR A 191 6.44 -8.09 17.18
CA THR A 191 7.85 -7.81 17.48
C THR A 191 8.23 -6.38 17.08
N THR A 192 9.36 -5.89 17.56
CA THR A 192 9.88 -4.57 17.18
C THR A 192 10.08 -4.45 15.67
N GLU A 193 10.57 -5.50 15.01
CA GLU A 193 10.82 -5.52 13.55
C GLU A 193 9.51 -5.52 12.75
N GLU A 194 8.51 -6.26 13.20
CA GLU A 194 7.18 -6.30 12.59
C GLU A 194 6.50 -4.94 12.70
N MET A 195 6.54 -4.32 13.89
CA MET A 195 6.03 -2.97 14.12
C MET A 195 6.79 -1.92 13.31
N HIS A 196 8.11 -2.02 13.20
CA HIS A 196 8.91 -1.12 12.40
C HIS A 196 8.48 -1.15 10.93
N SER A 197 8.30 -2.36 10.38
CA SER A 197 7.85 -2.54 8.98
C SER A 197 6.46 -1.95 8.73
N LEU A 198 5.52 -2.12 9.66
CA LEU A 198 4.19 -1.50 9.60
C LEU A 198 4.26 0.03 9.70
N ASN A 199 5.06 0.56 10.62
CA ASN A 199 5.22 2.01 10.80
C ASN A 199 5.85 2.68 9.57
N GLU A 200 6.86 2.06 8.95
CA GLU A 200 7.44 2.57 7.70
C GLU A 200 6.44 2.52 6.54
N TYR A 201 5.55 1.53 6.52
CA TYR A 201 4.42 1.56 5.60
C TYR A 201 3.46 2.73 5.89
N PHE A 202 3.00 2.93 7.13
CA PHE A 202 2.10 4.02 7.49
C PHE A 202 2.68 5.40 7.15
N LYS A 203 3.97 5.59 7.43
CA LYS A 203 4.72 6.78 7.06
C LYS A 203 4.67 7.04 5.56
N ARG A 204 4.98 6.04 4.73
CA ARG A 204 4.90 6.16 3.26
C ARG A 204 3.49 6.53 2.76
N VAL A 205 2.44 6.02 3.40
CA VAL A 205 1.05 6.39 3.07
C VAL A 205 0.78 7.87 3.39
N ILE A 206 1.18 8.33 4.57
CA ILE A 206 1.05 9.75 4.99
C ILE A 206 1.86 10.66 4.04
N GLU A 207 3.13 10.34 3.82
CA GLU A 207 4.05 11.10 2.96
C GLU A 207 3.50 11.25 1.55
N ARG A 208 2.99 10.17 0.96
CA ARG A 208 2.34 10.23 -0.35
C ARG A 208 1.15 11.18 -0.37
N ARG A 209 0.28 11.14 0.64
CA ARG A 209 -0.99 11.87 0.63
C ARG A 209 -0.81 13.37 0.80
N PHE A 210 0.18 13.78 1.59
CA PHE A 210 0.33 15.17 2.04
C PHE A 210 1.62 15.85 1.59
N TYR A 211 2.65 15.11 1.15
CA TYR A 211 4.01 15.66 0.99
C TYR A 211 4.66 15.38 -0.38
N ARG A 212 3.92 14.76 -1.31
CA ARG A 212 4.40 14.40 -2.65
C ARG A 212 4.89 15.59 -3.50
N ALA A 213 4.59 16.83 -3.12
CA ALA A 213 5.01 18.04 -3.82
C ALA A 213 6.44 18.54 -3.49
N HIS A 214 7.13 17.96 -2.49
CA HIS A 214 8.45 18.45 -2.04
C HIS A 214 9.66 17.75 -2.69
N THR A 215 9.50 16.58 -3.28
CA THR A 215 10.62 15.83 -3.90
C THR A 215 10.99 16.33 -5.30
N ASP A 216 10.04 16.86 -6.07
CA ASP A 216 10.29 17.25 -7.47
C ASP A 216 10.99 18.60 -7.61
N LYS A 217 10.96 19.45 -6.57
CA LYS A 217 11.63 20.76 -6.56
C LYS A 217 13.13 20.70 -6.22
N HIS A 218 13.62 19.60 -5.64
CA HIS A 218 15.04 19.48 -5.32
C HIS A 218 15.88 18.87 -6.45
N SER A 219 15.28 18.03 -7.29
CA SER A 219 15.96 17.43 -8.46
C SER A 219 16.14 18.44 -9.61
N SER A 220 15.22 19.40 -9.75
CA SER A 220 15.26 20.44 -10.80
C SER A 220 16.24 21.59 -10.52
N LYS A 221 16.76 21.73 -9.29
CA LYS A 221 17.80 22.73 -8.96
C LYS A 221 19.24 22.23 -9.16
N VAL A 222 19.47 20.91 -9.20
CA VAL A 222 20.83 20.35 -9.37
C VAL A 222 21.22 20.28 -10.86
N LEU A 223 20.25 20.14 -11.77
CA LEU A 223 20.49 20.08 -13.22
C LEU A 223 20.70 21.44 -13.93
N ARG A 224 20.70 22.57 -13.22
CA ARG A 224 20.95 23.91 -13.80
C ARG A 224 22.30 24.54 -13.42
N ARG A 225 23.20 23.81 -12.75
CA ARG A 225 24.50 24.34 -12.29
C ARG A 225 25.74 23.65 -12.90
N GLY A 226 25.60 22.92 -14.00
CA GLY A 226 26.72 22.24 -14.64
C GLY A 226 26.64 22.25 -16.16
N ALA A 227 26.91 23.39 -16.78
CA ALA A 227 27.35 23.44 -18.18
C ALA A 227 28.56 24.38 -18.23
N PRO A 228 29.78 23.88 -18.55
CA PRO A 228 30.93 24.75 -18.75
C PRO A 228 30.78 25.49 -20.09
N ALA A 229 31.10 26.78 -20.07
CA ALA A 229 31.17 27.61 -21.28
C ALA A 229 32.30 27.10 -22.19
N SER A 230 31.97 26.75 -23.43
CA SER A 230 32.94 26.49 -24.50
C SER A 230 33.58 27.81 -24.92
N SER A 231 34.89 27.92 -24.72
CA SER A 231 35.71 29.01 -25.26
C SER A 231 36.06 28.72 -26.71
N ASP A 232 35.40 29.41 -27.64
CA ASP A 232 35.84 29.48 -29.03
C ASP A 232 37.02 30.46 -29.13
N GLY A 233 38.20 29.91 -29.41
CA GLY A 233 39.37 30.68 -29.82
C GLY A 233 39.33 30.90 -31.32
N ILE A 234 39.06 32.13 -31.73
CA ILE A 234 39.39 32.64 -33.08
C ILE A 234 40.56 33.60 -32.88
N GLY A 235 41.76 33.13 -33.22
CA GLY A 235 42.89 34.01 -33.48
C GLY A 235 43.01 34.18 -34.98
N ASP A 236 43.07 35.43 -35.46
CA ASP A 236 43.73 35.77 -36.72
C ASP A 236 43.91 37.29 -36.89
N TYR A 237 45.16 37.65 -37.22
CA TYR A 237 45.71 38.86 -37.85
C TYR A 237 45.48 40.27 -37.25
N LEU A 238 46.55 40.83 -36.65
CA LEU A 238 47.38 41.93 -37.20
C LEU A 238 48.59 42.21 -36.31
#